data_AF-A0AAU3CF71-F1
#
_entry.id   AF-A0AAU3CF71-F1
#
_cell.length_a   1.000
_cell.length_b   1.000
_cell.length_c   1.000
_cell.angle_alpha   90.00
_cell.angle_beta   90.00
_cell.angle_gamma   90.00
#
_symmetry.space_group_name_H-M   'P 1'
#
loop_
_entity.id
_entity.type
_entity.pdbx_description
1 polymer ?
#
loop_
_entity_poly.entity_id
_entity_poly.type
_entity_poly.pdbx_seq_one_letter_code
_entity_poly.pdbx_strand_id
1 'polypeptide(L)'
;MIQLLVQEPLPRAVGLQHDQWRAIEDAYGRLAAAVAADDRPLVVGSSKELVECVARTTLVAYGRVVADGDEYTKVLASAHQVIEHAMGPDIPGNHPLRLIPDCAKKMAIQLRELRNRYGTGHGRATIHDITDEVIDASVHAALVWVRWALARLQTVLLGAVGPLVNDLRHGLFSRGELATRLEAANIPHLDKAEQHRLGVAVGQRAANETFNVRLEGIRACADDPQRWPDNYREGVVQGLFVNEDGQAHAYAAASADCATELLQHHSAPETVLARLAIVLESASWSLRFQQDHSEIITAMKDALKKVPAAAKPVWSTITAGLEARAPDGIR
;
A
#
# COMPACT_ATOMS: atom_id res chain seq x y z
N MET A 1 12.58 28.99 -22.92
CA MET A 1 11.93 28.81 -21.59
C MET A 1 11.81 27.33 -21.23
N ILE A 2 11.23 26.49 -22.10
CA ILE A 2 11.10 25.04 -21.87
C ILE A 2 12.41 24.29 -21.62
N GLN A 3 13.53 24.71 -22.20
CA GLN A 3 14.86 24.14 -21.93
C GLN A 3 15.24 24.20 -20.44
N LEU A 4 14.87 25.26 -19.73
CA LEU A 4 15.13 25.37 -18.29
C LEU A 4 14.20 24.43 -17.50
N LEU A 5 12.93 24.36 -17.88
CA LEU A 5 11.93 23.52 -17.21
C LEU A 5 12.26 22.02 -17.25
N VAL A 6 12.90 21.55 -18.33
CA VAL A 6 13.32 20.15 -18.51
C VAL A 6 14.69 19.83 -17.90
N GLN A 7 15.34 20.80 -17.26
CA GLN A 7 16.59 20.60 -16.51
C GLN A 7 16.38 20.58 -14.99
N GLU A 8 15.26 21.12 -14.51
CA GLU A 8 14.93 21.13 -13.09
C GLU A 8 14.63 19.72 -12.57
N PRO A 9 15.28 19.26 -11.48
CA PRO A 9 15.07 17.91 -10.98
C PRO A 9 13.59 17.66 -10.62
N LEU A 10 13.12 16.44 -10.89
CA LEU A 10 11.80 16.00 -10.46
C LEU A 10 11.82 15.64 -8.97
N PRO A 11 10.74 15.92 -8.22
CA PRO A 11 10.65 15.48 -6.84
C PRO A 11 10.60 13.94 -6.79
N ARG A 12 11.38 13.35 -5.88
CA ARG A 12 11.43 11.89 -5.69
C ARG A 12 10.74 11.50 -4.38
N ALA A 13 9.75 10.63 -4.47
CA ALA A 13 9.18 9.98 -3.28
C ALA A 13 10.16 8.93 -2.74
N VAL A 14 10.43 8.97 -1.44
CA VAL A 14 11.30 8.04 -0.71
C VAL A 14 10.77 6.61 -0.79
N GLY A 15 9.44 6.44 -0.75
CA GLY A 15 8.80 5.12 -0.84
C GLY A 15 8.77 4.48 -2.23
N LEU A 16 9.31 5.15 -3.25
CA LEU A 16 9.32 4.63 -4.62
C LEU A 16 10.52 3.69 -4.84
N GLN A 17 10.26 2.53 -5.43
CA GLN A 17 11.32 1.55 -5.72
C GLN A 17 12.35 2.11 -6.70
N HIS A 18 13.58 1.60 -6.64
CA HIS A 18 14.67 2.11 -7.46
C HIS A 18 14.39 1.99 -8.97
N ASP A 19 13.93 0.83 -9.43
CA ASP A 19 13.65 0.60 -10.85
C ASP A 19 12.47 1.44 -11.36
N GLN A 20 11.47 1.66 -10.50
CA GLN A 20 10.35 2.56 -10.78
C GLN A 20 10.81 4.00 -10.96
N TRP A 21 11.73 4.47 -10.10
CA TRP A 21 12.32 5.80 -10.23
C TRP A 21 13.17 5.92 -11.50
N ARG A 22 13.98 4.90 -11.80
CA ARG A 22 14.79 4.88 -13.03
C ARG A 22 13.96 4.98 -14.31
N ALA A 23 12.77 4.38 -14.34
CA ALA A 23 11.85 4.50 -15.47
C ALA A 23 11.38 5.95 -15.69
N ILE A 24 11.09 6.67 -14.60
CA ILE A 24 10.72 8.09 -14.64
C ILE A 24 11.90 8.94 -15.10
N GLU A 25 13.11 8.69 -14.59
CA GLU A 25 14.33 9.39 -15.00
C GLU A 25 14.63 9.20 -16.48
N ASP A 26 14.47 7.98 -17.01
CA ASP A 26 14.64 7.69 -18.43
C ASP A 26 13.64 8.48 -19.29
N ALA A 27 12.34 8.42 -18.96
CA ALA A 27 11.31 9.14 -19.68
C ALA A 27 11.52 10.67 -19.64
N TYR A 28 11.96 11.21 -18.49
CA TYR A 28 12.26 12.62 -18.34
C TYR A 28 13.52 13.03 -19.12
N GLY A 29 14.56 12.20 -19.09
CA GLY A 29 15.79 12.39 -19.87
C GLY A 29 15.51 12.40 -21.38
N ARG A 30 14.62 11.54 -21.86
CA ARG A 30 14.19 11.52 -23.28
C ARG A 30 13.46 12.80 -23.69
N LEU A 31 12.60 13.34 -22.83
CA LEU A 31 11.98 14.65 -23.07
C LEU A 31 13.03 15.77 -23.12
N ALA A 32 13.97 15.80 -22.17
CA ALA A 32 15.03 16.80 -22.13
C ALA A 32 15.92 16.74 -23.39
N ALA A 33 16.30 15.53 -23.83
CA ALA A 33 17.07 15.32 -25.05
C ALA A 33 16.32 15.80 -26.30
N ALA A 34 15.01 15.52 -26.40
CA ALA A 34 14.18 15.97 -27.52
C ALA A 34 14.10 17.51 -27.59
N VAL A 35 13.95 18.18 -26.44
CA VAL A 35 13.94 19.65 -26.35
C VAL A 35 15.31 20.24 -26.70
N ALA A 36 16.39 19.60 -26.28
CA ALA A 36 17.76 20.05 -26.61
C ALA A 36 18.08 19.91 -28.10
N ALA A 37 17.55 18.88 -28.75
CA ALA A 37 17.72 18.62 -30.18
C ALA A 37 16.74 19.41 -31.08
N ASP A 38 15.80 20.16 -30.49
CA ASP A 38 14.67 20.78 -31.21
C ASP A 38 13.86 19.78 -32.07
N ASP A 39 13.78 18.52 -31.62
CA ASP A 39 12.98 17.49 -32.28
C ASP A 39 11.52 17.65 -31.88
N ARG A 40 10.84 18.58 -32.55
CA ARG A 40 9.47 19.01 -32.27
C ARG A 40 8.45 17.85 -32.17
N PRO A 41 8.37 16.91 -33.13
CA PRO A 41 7.51 15.73 -33.00
C PRO A 41 7.85 14.87 -31.79
N LEU A 42 9.13 14.69 -31.48
CA LEU A 42 9.57 13.87 -30.36
C LEU A 42 9.26 14.55 -29.02
N VAL A 43 9.37 15.88 -28.91
CA VAL A 43 8.98 16.61 -27.69
C VAL A 43 7.50 16.35 -27.34
N VAL A 44 6.60 16.41 -28.32
CA VAL A 44 5.17 16.12 -28.10
C VAL A 44 4.98 14.65 -27.67
N GLY A 45 5.68 13.72 -28.32
CA GLY A 45 5.64 12.30 -27.97
C GLY A 45 6.14 12.01 -26.55
N SER A 46 7.34 12.48 -26.22
CA SER A 46 7.98 12.30 -24.92
C SER A 46 7.24 13.00 -23.79
N SER A 47 6.54 14.10 -24.05
CA SER A 47 5.67 14.76 -23.07
C SER A 47 4.53 13.84 -22.61
N LYS A 48 3.84 13.19 -23.55
CA LYS A 48 2.80 12.18 -23.23
C LYS A 48 3.40 10.98 -22.51
N GLU A 49 4.53 10.48 -23.03
CA GLU A 49 5.20 9.29 -22.50
C GLU A 49 5.63 9.49 -21.04
N LEU A 50 6.18 10.65 -20.69
CA LEU A 50 6.53 10.98 -19.30
C LEU A 50 5.32 10.95 -18.37
N VAL A 51 4.20 11.58 -18.77
CA VAL A 51 2.95 11.54 -17.99
C VAL A 51 2.47 10.11 -17.81
N GLU A 52 2.47 9.32 -18.89
CA GLU A 52 2.06 7.92 -18.86
C GLU A 52 2.96 7.07 -17.96
N CYS A 53 4.28 7.25 -18.04
CA CYS A 53 5.25 6.58 -17.19
C CYS A 53 5.00 6.87 -15.70
N VAL A 54 4.82 8.14 -15.35
CA VAL A 54 4.54 8.56 -13.96
C VAL A 54 3.18 8.03 -13.49
N ALA A 55 2.15 8.03 -14.34
CA ALA A 55 0.83 7.49 -14.01
C ALA A 55 0.89 5.97 -13.76
N ARG A 56 1.55 5.21 -14.64
CA ARG A 56 1.74 3.76 -14.48
C ARG A 56 2.54 3.46 -13.22
N THR A 57 3.65 4.17 -13.02
CA THR A 57 4.50 4.03 -11.84
C THR A 57 3.74 4.31 -10.55
N THR A 58 2.92 5.36 -10.53
CA THR A 58 2.04 5.69 -9.39
C THR A 58 1.11 4.52 -9.06
N LEU A 59 0.43 3.95 -10.06
CA LEU A 59 -0.53 2.87 -9.85
C LEU A 59 0.17 1.59 -9.38
N VAL A 60 1.29 1.22 -9.99
CA VAL A 60 2.08 0.04 -9.58
C VAL A 60 2.63 0.22 -8.17
N ALA A 61 3.19 1.39 -7.85
CA ALA A 61 3.69 1.69 -6.52
C ALA A 61 2.57 1.68 -5.46
N TYR A 62 1.36 2.09 -5.83
CA TYR A 62 0.18 1.99 -4.96
C TYR A 62 -0.33 0.53 -4.80
N GLY A 63 0.14 -0.41 -5.64
CA GLY A 63 -0.26 -1.81 -5.61
C GLY A 63 -1.40 -2.17 -6.58
N ARG A 64 -1.69 -1.32 -7.58
CA ARG A 64 -2.65 -1.60 -8.65
C ARG A 64 -1.96 -2.26 -9.84
N VAL A 65 -2.65 -3.21 -10.47
CA VAL A 65 -2.22 -3.82 -11.73
C VAL A 65 -2.57 -2.88 -12.89
N VAL A 66 -1.60 -2.66 -13.78
CA VAL A 66 -1.79 -1.91 -15.02
C VAL A 66 -1.29 -2.78 -16.17
N ALA A 67 -2.13 -2.99 -17.17
CA ALA A 67 -1.77 -3.75 -18.36
C ALA A 67 -1.12 -2.86 -19.42
N ASP A 68 -0.27 -3.43 -20.26
CA ASP A 68 0.40 -2.70 -21.35
C ASP A 68 -0.60 -2.10 -22.36
N GLY A 69 -1.74 -2.76 -22.55
CA GLY A 69 -2.82 -2.31 -23.42
C GLY A 69 -3.76 -1.27 -22.81
N ASP A 70 -3.56 -0.87 -21.55
CA ASP A 70 -4.46 0.08 -20.90
C ASP A 70 -4.41 1.46 -21.55
N GLU A 71 -5.59 2.03 -21.75
CA GLU A 71 -5.75 3.31 -22.41
C GLU A 71 -5.18 4.46 -21.56
N TYR A 72 -4.29 5.26 -22.17
CA TYR A 72 -3.65 6.44 -21.56
C TYR A 72 -4.58 7.27 -20.66
N THR A 73 -5.76 7.65 -21.17
CA THR A 73 -6.70 8.50 -20.43
C THR A 73 -7.22 7.81 -19.16
N LYS A 74 -7.46 6.50 -19.20
CA LYS A 74 -7.93 5.71 -18.05
C LYS A 74 -6.83 5.51 -17.02
N VAL A 75 -5.60 5.25 -17.48
CA VAL A 75 -4.42 5.13 -16.61
C VAL A 75 -4.16 6.45 -15.88
N LEU A 76 -4.14 7.57 -16.62
CA LEU A 76 -3.95 8.91 -16.05
C LEU A 76 -5.06 9.29 -15.07
N ALA A 77 -6.33 9.04 -15.42
CA ALA A 77 -7.45 9.31 -14.52
C ALA A 77 -7.37 8.51 -13.23
N SER A 78 -7.03 7.22 -13.33
CA SER A 78 -6.86 6.33 -12.16
C SER A 78 -5.71 6.76 -11.27
N ALA A 79 -4.56 7.12 -11.85
CA ALA A 79 -3.40 7.59 -11.10
C ALA A 79 -3.69 8.91 -10.39
N HIS A 80 -4.35 9.84 -11.09
CA HIS A 80 -4.76 11.11 -10.50
C HIS A 80 -5.71 10.89 -9.31
N GLN A 81 -6.69 10.01 -9.45
CA GLN A 81 -7.63 9.68 -8.37
C GLN A 81 -6.86 9.20 -7.13
N VAL A 82 -5.92 8.27 -7.29
CA VAL A 82 -5.08 7.78 -6.18
C VAL A 82 -4.35 8.93 -5.46
N ILE A 83 -3.76 9.86 -6.21
CA ILE A 83 -2.99 10.97 -5.64
C ILE A 83 -3.89 12.02 -4.97
N GLU A 84 -5.06 12.25 -5.55
CA GLU A 84 -6.03 13.21 -5.04
C GLU A 84 -6.58 12.81 -3.67
N HIS A 85 -6.80 11.50 -3.44
CA HIS A 85 -7.33 10.98 -2.17
C HIS A 85 -6.41 11.26 -0.98
N ALA A 86 -5.10 11.41 -1.20
CA ALA A 86 -4.16 11.82 -0.17
C ALA A 86 -4.35 13.28 0.32
N MET A 87 -5.27 14.05 -0.25
CA MET A 87 -5.66 15.37 0.28
C MET A 87 -6.58 15.30 1.50
N GLY A 88 -6.99 14.09 1.91
CA GLY A 88 -7.89 13.86 3.04
C GLY A 88 -9.37 13.97 2.64
N PRO A 89 -10.25 13.22 3.34
CA PRO A 89 -11.67 13.16 3.02
C PRO A 89 -12.41 14.49 3.27
N ASP A 90 -11.91 15.33 4.18
CA ASP A 90 -12.60 16.53 4.67
C ASP A 90 -12.57 17.73 3.71
N ILE A 91 -11.78 17.64 2.63
CA ILE A 91 -11.75 18.70 1.63
C ILE A 91 -12.97 18.53 0.69
N PRO A 92 -13.77 19.56 0.42
CA PRO A 92 -14.86 19.46 -0.56
C PRO A 92 -14.35 19.29 -2.00
N GLY A 93 -15.13 18.64 -2.88
CA GLY A 93 -14.77 18.46 -4.30
C GLY A 93 -14.54 19.77 -5.06
N ASN A 94 -15.28 20.83 -4.73
CA ASN A 94 -15.14 22.16 -5.33
C ASN A 94 -14.04 23.02 -4.66
N HIS A 95 -13.27 22.47 -3.73
CA HIS A 95 -12.22 23.21 -3.06
C HIS A 95 -11.10 23.55 -4.06
N PRO A 96 -10.55 24.78 -4.05
CA PRO A 96 -9.49 25.19 -4.98
C PRO A 96 -8.28 24.24 -5.02
N LEU A 97 -7.95 23.61 -3.91
CA LEU A 97 -6.86 22.62 -3.82
C LEU A 97 -7.11 21.32 -4.63
N ARG A 98 -8.38 21.00 -4.96
CA ARG A 98 -8.74 19.89 -5.86
C ARG A 98 -8.88 20.35 -7.32
N LEU A 99 -9.39 21.57 -7.53
CA LEU A 99 -9.60 22.12 -8.87
C LEU A 99 -8.30 22.34 -9.66
N ILE A 100 -7.24 22.82 -9.00
CA ILE A 100 -5.95 23.08 -9.68
C ILE A 100 -5.36 21.78 -10.26
N PRO A 101 -5.22 20.70 -9.48
CA PRO A 101 -4.80 19.40 -10.02
C PRO A 101 -5.71 18.86 -11.11
N ASP A 102 -7.03 19.06 -11.00
CA ASP A 102 -7.98 18.63 -12.02
C ASP A 102 -7.75 19.33 -13.36
N CYS A 103 -7.43 20.62 -13.33
CA CYS A 103 -7.02 21.37 -14.52
C CYS A 103 -5.71 20.81 -15.10
N ALA A 104 -4.71 20.51 -14.26
CA ALA A 104 -3.47 19.88 -14.71
C ALA A 104 -3.71 18.52 -15.36
N LYS A 105 -4.59 17.68 -14.79
CA LYS A 105 -5.03 16.41 -15.39
C LYS A 105 -5.68 16.64 -16.76
N LYS A 106 -6.60 17.60 -16.87
CA LYS A 106 -7.27 17.93 -18.14
C LYS A 106 -6.27 18.35 -19.23
N MET A 107 -5.27 19.16 -18.88
CA MET A 107 -4.18 19.53 -19.78
C MET A 107 -3.39 18.29 -20.23
N ALA A 108 -2.98 17.45 -19.27
CA ALA A 108 -2.25 16.22 -19.56
C ALA A 108 -3.05 15.23 -20.44
N ILE A 109 -4.38 15.15 -20.29
CA ILE A 109 -5.24 14.33 -21.17
C ILE A 109 -5.12 14.78 -22.64
N GLN A 110 -5.03 16.09 -22.90
CA GLN A 110 -4.93 16.63 -24.27
C GLN A 110 -3.63 16.25 -24.99
N LEU A 111 -2.58 15.82 -24.25
CA LEU A 111 -1.34 15.34 -24.85
C LEU A 111 -1.55 14.15 -25.78
N ARG A 112 -2.59 13.33 -25.56
CA ARG A 112 -2.95 12.26 -26.49
C ARG A 112 -3.33 12.82 -27.87
N GLU A 113 -4.20 13.81 -27.90
CA GLU A 113 -4.65 14.43 -29.14
C GLU A 113 -3.52 15.19 -29.82
N LEU A 114 -2.70 15.93 -29.06
CA LEU A 114 -1.50 16.58 -29.58
C LEU A 114 -0.51 15.57 -30.16
N ARG A 115 -0.24 14.45 -29.48
CA ARG A 115 0.63 13.39 -29.99
C ARG A 115 0.06 12.75 -31.26
N ASN A 116 -1.24 12.47 -31.29
CA ASN A 116 -1.90 11.92 -32.47
C ASN A 116 -1.79 12.89 -33.65
N ARG A 117 -1.89 14.20 -33.41
CA ARG A 117 -1.85 15.22 -34.44
C ARG A 117 -0.45 15.69 -34.86
N TYR A 118 0.54 15.67 -33.97
CA TYR A 118 1.88 16.24 -34.22
C TYR A 118 3.06 15.32 -33.89
N GLY A 119 2.87 14.24 -33.13
CA GLY A 119 3.97 13.37 -32.68
C GLY A 119 4.45 12.32 -33.69
N THR A 120 5.48 11.56 -33.29
CA THR A 120 6.25 10.53 -34.03
C THR A 120 5.51 9.19 -34.23
N GLY A 121 4.22 9.20 -34.58
CA GLY A 121 3.38 7.99 -34.75
C GLY A 121 3.77 7.03 -35.90
N HIS A 122 2.80 6.20 -36.36
CA HIS A 122 2.96 5.07 -37.31
C HIS A 122 3.44 5.40 -38.74
N GLY A 123 4.28 6.42 -38.91
CA GLY A 123 4.54 7.05 -40.20
C GLY A 123 3.40 7.98 -40.58
N ARG A 124 3.73 9.15 -41.11
CA ARG A 124 2.75 10.12 -41.61
C ARG A 124 2.92 10.30 -43.11
N ALA A 125 1.80 10.46 -43.80
CA ALA A 125 1.79 10.83 -45.21
C ALA A 125 2.26 12.28 -45.43
N THR A 126 2.20 13.13 -44.40
CA THR A 126 2.57 14.56 -44.46
C THR A 126 3.30 15.00 -43.20
N ILE A 127 4.30 15.88 -43.36
CA ILE A 127 4.93 16.60 -42.26
C ILE A 127 3.99 17.76 -41.87
N HIS A 128 3.62 17.84 -40.60
CA HIS A 128 2.89 18.99 -40.09
C HIS A 128 3.88 20.03 -39.56
N ASP A 129 3.61 21.30 -39.82
CA ASP A 129 4.29 22.38 -39.14
C ASP A 129 3.87 22.38 -37.67
N ILE A 130 4.84 22.33 -36.77
CA ILE A 130 4.63 22.30 -35.32
C ILE A 130 5.16 23.61 -34.78
N THR A 131 4.28 24.46 -34.28
CA THR A 131 4.65 25.78 -33.77
C THR A 131 5.29 25.69 -32.38
N ASP A 132 6.01 26.75 -31.98
CA ASP A 132 6.54 26.86 -30.61
C ASP A 132 5.45 26.74 -29.55
N GLU A 133 4.25 27.27 -29.83
CA GLU A 133 3.10 27.17 -28.92
C GLU A 133 2.69 25.72 -28.65
N VAL A 134 2.73 24.84 -29.65
CA VAL A 134 2.41 23.41 -29.47
C VAL A 134 3.46 22.72 -28.59
N ILE A 135 4.73 23.06 -28.79
CA ILE A 135 5.85 22.52 -27.99
C ILE A 135 5.75 23.00 -26.55
N ASP A 136 5.59 24.31 -26.35
CA ASP A 136 5.45 24.92 -25.04
C ASP A 136 4.23 24.32 -24.31
N ALA A 137 3.06 24.29 -24.95
CA ALA A 137 1.86 23.73 -24.33
C ALA A 137 2.05 22.25 -23.93
N SER A 138 2.73 21.46 -24.75
CA SER A 138 2.98 20.03 -24.47
C SER A 138 3.87 19.84 -23.24
N VAL A 139 4.99 20.57 -23.18
CA VAL A 139 5.93 20.50 -22.06
C VAL A 139 5.28 20.99 -20.77
N HIS A 140 4.57 22.11 -20.80
CA HIS A 140 3.89 22.64 -19.61
C HIS A 140 2.78 21.70 -19.12
N ALA A 141 1.95 21.18 -20.02
CA ALA A 141 0.89 20.23 -19.66
C ALA A 141 1.45 18.96 -18.99
N ALA A 142 2.58 18.45 -19.48
CA ALA A 142 3.25 17.30 -18.88
C ALA A 142 3.83 17.64 -17.49
N LEU A 143 4.67 18.67 -17.41
CA LEU A 143 5.45 18.94 -16.19
C LEU A 143 4.59 19.43 -15.02
N VAL A 144 3.51 20.19 -15.27
CA VAL A 144 2.62 20.63 -14.18
C VAL A 144 1.99 19.42 -13.49
N TRP A 145 1.45 18.46 -14.25
CA TRP A 145 0.85 17.26 -13.65
C TRP A 145 1.91 16.34 -13.03
N VAL A 146 3.03 16.10 -13.72
CA VAL A 146 4.10 15.20 -13.23
C VAL A 146 4.70 15.70 -11.92
N ARG A 147 5.08 16.97 -11.84
CA ARG A 147 5.69 17.54 -10.63
C ARG A 147 4.70 17.51 -9.46
N TRP A 148 3.44 17.87 -9.70
CA TRP A 148 2.39 17.77 -8.70
C TRP A 148 2.18 16.33 -8.22
N ALA A 149 2.08 15.38 -9.15
CA ALA A 149 1.84 13.97 -8.88
C ALA A 149 2.96 13.39 -8.00
N LEU A 150 4.21 13.59 -8.41
CA LEU A 150 5.38 13.08 -7.70
C LEU A 150 5.60 13.74 -6.34
N ALA A 151 5.35 15.05 -6.21
CA ALA A 151 5.44 15.74 -4.93
C ALA A 151 4.46 15.18 -3.89
N ARG A 152 3.28 14.73 -4.33
CA ARG A 152 2.26 14.14 -3.46
C ARG A 152 2.39 12.63 -3.28
N LEU A 153 3.07 11.96 -4.20
CA LEU A 153 3.23 10.50 -4.18
C LEU A 153 3.86 10.03 -2.86
N GLN A 154 4.75 10.82 -2.26
CA GLN A 154 5.30 10.51 -0.94
C GLN A 154 4.20 10.34 0.12
N THR A 155 3.23 11.26 0.18
CA THR A 155 2.11 11.20 1.13
C THR A 155 1.19 10.03 0.83
N VAL A 156 0.96 9.74 -0.45
CA VAL A 156 0.14 8.60 -0.90
C VAL A 156 0.76 7.28 -0.45
N LEU A 157 2.05 7.08 -0.73
CA LEU A 157 2.74 5.83 -0.42
C LEU A 157 2.92 5.60 1.08
N LEU A 158 2.89 6.66 1.89
CA LEU A 158 2.94 6.56 3.34
C LEU A 158 1.78 5.71 3.90
N GLY A 159 0.56 5.91 3.38
CA GLY A 159 -0.65 5.20 3.79
C GLY A 159 -1.07 4.05 2.88
N ALA A 160 -0.37 3.81 1.77
CA ALA A 160 -0.75 2.77 0.82
C ALA A 160 -0.61 1.37 1.45
N VAL A 161 -1.73 0.62 1.49
CA VAL A 161 -1.81 -0.71 2.13
C VAL A 161 -0.84 -1.71 1.51
N GLY A 162 -0.73 -1.73 0.18
CA GLY A 162 0.17 -2.65 -0.54
C GLY A 162 1.64 -2.51 -0.10
N PRO A 163 2.25 -1.32 -0.25
CA PRO A 163 3.59 -1.04 0.26
C PRO A 163 3.74 -1.28 1.76
N LEU A 164 2.76 -0.86 2.58
CA LEU A 164 2.84 -1.06 4.03
C LEU A 164 2.85 -2.54 4.41
N VAL A 165 2.03 -3.37 3.76
CA VAL A 165 2.05 -4.82 3.94
C VAL A 165 3.41 -5.39 3.52
N ASN A 166 3.97 -4.97 2.39
CA ASN A 166 5.30 -5.42 1.96
C ASN A 166 6.39 -5.06 2.98
N ASP A 167 6.35 -3.85 3.52
CA ASP A 167 7.32 -3.38 4.50
C ASP A 167 7.14 -4.07 5.86
N LEU A 168 5.92 -4.41 6.27
CA LEU A 168 5.66 -5.25 7.45
C LEU A 168 6.32 -6.62 7.32
N ARG A 169 6.40 -7.17 6.11
CA ARG A 169 7.03 -8.47 5.85
C ARG A 169 8.56 -8.38 5.84
N HIS A 170 9.11 -7.38 5.15
CA HIS A 170 10.55 -7.38 4.81
C HIS A 170 11.34 -6.20 5.38
N GLY A 171 10.67 -5.15 5.81
CA GLY A 171 11.26 -3.90 6.28
C GLY A 171 11.67 -3.90 7.75
N LEU A 172 12.22 -2.77 8.18
CA LEU A 172 12.50 -2.43 9.57
C LEU A 172 11.62 -1.23 9.96
N PHE A 173 11.11 -1.22 11.18
CA PHE A 173 10.29 -0.12 11.69
C PHE A 173 10.99 0.55 12.87
N SER A 174 11.37 1.81 12.65
CA SER A 174 11.80 2.69 13.73
C SER A 174 10.57 3.12 14.56
N ARG A 175 10.82 3.66 15.76
CA ARG A 175 9.75 4.10 16.67
C ARG A 175 8.91 5.20 16.02
N GLY A 176 7.59 5.05 16.03
CA GLY A 176 6.60 5.98 15.49
C GLY A 176 6.37 5.87 13.98
N GLU A 177 7.16 5.06 13.28
CA GLU A 177 7.06 4.89 11.84
C GLU A 177 5.79 4.12 11.46
N LEU A 178 5.50 3.01 12.15
CA LEU A 178 4.29 2.23 11.87
C LEU A 178 3.05 3.05 12.24
N ALA A 179 3.04 3.70 13.39
CA ALA A 179 1.93 4.55 13.82
C ALA A 179 1.59 5.63 12.77
N THR A 180 2.62 6.29 12.24
CA THR A 180 2.45 7.31 11.19
C THR A 180 1.83 6.73 9.92
N ARG A 181 2.23 5.51 9.53
CA ARG A 181 1.69 4.85 8.33
C ARG A 181 0.28 4.30 8.52
N LEU A 182 -0.04 3.76 9.70
CA LEU A 182 -1.38 3.30 10.03
C LEU A 182 -2.38 4.47 10.12
N GLU A 183 -1.94 5.63 10.62
CA GLU A 183 -2.70 6.89 10.52
C GLU A 183 -2.95 7.28 9.06
N ALA A 184 -1.89 7.35 8.25
CA ALA A 184 -2.00 7.73 6.85
C ALA A 184 -2.86 6.75 6.02
N ALA A 185 -2.91 5.47 6.40
CA ALA A 185 -3.73 4.45 5.75
C ALA A 185 -5.23 4.62 5.99
N ASN A 186 -5.62 5.40 7.00
CA ASN A 186 -7.02 5.69 7.35
C ASN A 186 -7.88 4.41 7.35
N ILE A 187 -7.45 3.44 8.16
CA ILE A 187 -7.99 2.07 8.20
C ILE A 187 -9.54 2.01 8.23
N PRO A 188 -10.26 2.87 8.97
CA PRO A 188 -11.73 2.90 8.95
C PRO A 188 -12.37 3.07 7.57
N HIS A 189 -11.70 3.72 6.64
CA HIS A 189 -12.20 4.01 5.30
C HIS A 189 -11.73 3.01 4.24
N LEU A 190 -10.85 2.08 4.60
CA LEU A 190 -10.48 0.96 3.74
C LEU A 190 -11.66 0.00 3.60
N ASP A 191 -11.70 -0.76 2.50
CA ASP A 191 -12.66 -1.87 2.40
C ASP A 191 -12.33 -2.96 3.42
N LYS A 192 -13.32 -3.82 3.71
CA LYS A 192 -13.16 -4.86 4.75
C LYS A 192 -12.01 -5.83 4.46
N ALA A 193 -11.72 -6.11 3.18
CA ALA A 193 -10.67 -7.02 2.79
C ALA A 193 -9.28 -6.39 2.97
N GLU A 194 -9.12 -5.11 2.65
CA GLU A 194 -7.88 -4.34 2.89
C GLU A 194 -7.63 -4.13 4.39
N GLN A 195 -8.66 -3.83 5.18
CA GLN A 195 -8.58 -3.78 6.65
C GLN A 195 -8.02 -5.09 7.20
N HIS A 196 -8.62 -6.21 6.79
CA HIS A 196 -8.21 -7.53 7.24
C HIS A 196 -6.79 -7.88 6.79
N ARG A 197 -6.46 -7.66 5.51
CA ARG A 197 -5.13 -7.92 4.95
C ARG A 197 -4.04 -7.15 5.69
N LEU A 198 -4.27 -5.88 5.99
CA LEU A 198 -3.33 -5.06 6.76
C LEU A 198 -3.18 -5.60 8.19
N GLY A 199 -4.30 -5.95 8.84
CA GLY A 199 -4.30 -6.57 10.15
C GLY A 199 -3.46 -7.85 10.20
N VAL A 200 -3.64 -8.76 9.24
CA VAL A 200 -2.86 -10.01 9.13
C VAL A 200 -1.35 -9.71 9.07
N ALA A 201 -0.94 -8.75 8.24
CA ALA A 201 0.47 -8.38 8.12
C ALA A 201 1.05 -7.81 9.43
N VAL A 202 0.28 -6.99 10.15
CA VAL A 202 0.67 -6.45 11.47
C VAL A 202 0.80 -7.58 12.49
N GLY A 203 -0.16 -8.49 12.55
CA GLY A 203 -0.14 -9.65 13.44
C GLY A 203 1.06 -10.57 13.18
N GLN A 204 1.32 -10.89 11.92
CA GLN A 204 2.46 -11.70 11.50
C GLN A 204 3.78 -11.07 11.91
N ARG A 205 3.93 -9.76 11.70
CA ARG A 205 5.15 -9.07 12.08
C ARG A 205 5.31 -8.95 13.60
N ALA A 206 4.22 -8.79 14.34
CA ALA A 206 4.24 -8.81 15.80
C ALA A 206 4.63 -10.18 16.37
N ALA A 207 4.20 -11.27 15.72
CA ALA A 207 4.62 -12.64 16.06
C ALA A 207 6.10 -12.92 15.76
N ASN A 208 6.75 -12.14 14.90
CA ASN A 208 8.19 -12.17 14.65
C ASN A 208 8.98 -11.23 15.60
N GLU A 209 8.55 -11.13 16.86
CA GLU A 209 9.22 -10.40 17.95
C GLU A 209 9.46 -8.89 17.73
N THR A 210 8.71 -8.26 16.83
CA THR A 210 8.93 -6.83 16.55
C THR A 210 8.19 -5.95 17.57
N PHE A 211 8.91 -5.50 18.60
CA PHE A 211 8.38 -4.73 19.72
C PHE A 211 7.58 -3.47 19.30
N ASN A 212 8.12 -2.65 18.39
CA ASN A 212 7.44 -1.43 17.92
C ASN A 212 6.08 -1.75 17.26
N VAL A 213 6.01 -2.83 16.48
CA VAL A 213 4.79 -3.24 15.78
C VAL A 213 3.70 -3.67 16.77
N ARG A 214 4.07 -4.34 17.87
CA ARG A 214 3.13 -4.66 18.96
C ARG A 214 2.59 -3.41 19.64
N LEU A 215 3.44 -2.42 19.93
CA LEU A 215 2.99 -1.19 20.56
C LEU A 215 2.06 -0.41 19.63
N GLU A 216 2.48 -0.19 18.39
CA GLU A 216 1.86 0.76 17.47
C GLU A 216 0.70 0.17 16.67
N GLY A 217 0.69 -1.15 16.44
CA GLY A 217 -0.32 -1.84 15.62
C GLY A 217 -1.28 -2.73 16.39
N ILE A 218 -1.04 -2.98 17.69
CA ILE A 218 -1.89 -3.83 18.53
C ILE A 218 -2.32 -3.11 19.80
N ARG A 219 -1.39 -2.65 20.64
CA ARG A 219 -1.74 -1.97 21.91
C ARG A 219 -2.46 -0.66 21.68
N ALA A 220 -2.04 0.11 20.68
CA ALA A 220 -2.77 1.29 20.24
C ALA A 220 -4.24 1.00 19.85
N CYS A 221 -4.56 -0.24 19.47
CA CYS A 221 -5.93 -0.66 19.20
C CYS A 221 -6.74 -0.93 20.46
N ALA A 222 -6.09 -1.44 21.51
CA ALA A 222 -6.73 -1.63 22.81
C ALA A 222 -6.98 -0.28 23.50
N ASP A 223 -6.06 0.69 23.32
CA ASP A 223 -6.17 2.03 23.92
C ASP A 223 -7.28 2.90 23.28
N ASP A 224 -7.54 2.75 21.97
CA ASP A 224 -8.61 3.46 21.26
C ASP A 224 -9.40 2.54 20.30
N PRO A 225 -10.26 1.64 20.80
CA PRO A 225 -10.91 0.65 19.95
C PRO A 225 -11.85 1.21 18.88
N GLN A 226 -12.35 2.44 19.04
CA GLN A 226 -13.28 3.04 18.07
C GLN A 226 -12.58 3.39 16.76
N ARG A 227 -11.28 3.69 16.83
CA ARG A 227 -10.43 3.99 15.67
C ARG A 227 -10.10 2.77 14.82
N TRP A 228 -10.21 1.55 15.36
CA TRP A 228 -9.78 0.34 14.68
C TRP A 228 -10.98 -0.56 14.35
N PRO A 229 -11.29 -0.78 13.07
CA PRO A 229 -12.40 -1.64 12.67
C PRO A 229 -12.21 -3.10 13.08
N ASP A 230 -13.32 -3.82 13.23
CA ASP A 230 -13.32 -5.25 13.57
C ASP A 230 -12.52 -6.10 12.57
N ASN A 231 -12.63 -5.86 11.26
CA ASN A 231 -11.90 -6.67 10.28
C ASN A 231 -10.38 -6.53 10.42
N TYR A 232 -9.89 -5.34 10.79
CA TYR A 232 -8.47 -5.14 11.08
C TYR A 232 -8.07 -5.95 12.32
N ARG A 233 -8.81 -5.84 13.43
CA ARG A 233 -8.54 -6.61 14.65
C ARG A 233 -8.59 -8.11 14.42
N GLU A 234 -9.58 -8.60 13.69
CA GLU A 234 -9.69 -10.00 13.26
C GLU A 234 -8.45 -10.43 12.48
N GLY A 235 -8.02 -9.62 11.51
CA GLY A 235 -6.80 -9.86 10.75
C GLY A 235 -5.56 -9.95 11.65
N VAL A 236 -5.40 -9.04 12.61
CA VAL A 236 -4.27 -9.08 13.55
C VAL A 236 -4.29 -10.36 14.38
N VAL A 237 -5.45 -10.75 14.92
CA VAL A 237 -5.59 -12.01 15.68
C VAL A 237 -5.18 -13.21 14.82
N GLN A 238 -5.62 -13.27 13.56
CA GLN A 238 -5.19 -14.33 12.64
C GLN A 238 -3.68 -14.31 12.41
N GLY A 239 -3.10 -13.15 12.13
CA GLY A 239 -1.66 -13.01 11.86
C GLY A 239 -0.77 -13.35 13.06
N LEU A 240 -1.27 -13.21 14.29
CA LEU A 240 -0.54 -13.60 15.52
C LEU A 240 -0.33 -15.11 15.65
N PHE A 241 -1.10 -15.92 14.91
CA PHE A 241 -1.11 -17.39 14.98
C PHE A 241 -0.82 -18.09 13.64
N VAL A 242 -0.74 -17.34 12.54
CA VAL A 242 -0.55 -17.90 11.18
C VAL A 242 0.47 -17.07 10.41
N ASN A 243 1.55 -17.70 9.93
CA ASN A 243 2.59 -17.03 9.13
C ASN A 243 2.15 -16.83 7.66
N GLU A 244 3.03 -16.24 6.85
CA GLU A 244 2.79 -15.96 5.43
C GLU A 244 2.55 -17.22 4.60
N ASP A 245 3.16 -18.35 4.99
CA ASP A 245 3.01 -19.65 4.34
C ASP A 245 1.74 -20.40 4.77
N GLY A 246 0.88 -19.78 5.60
CA GLY A 246 -0.34 -20.40 6.11
C GLY A 246 -0.10 -21.46 7.18
N GLN A 247 1.08 -21.48 7.80
CA GLN A 247 1.43 -22.40 8.87
C GLN A 247 1.07 -21.83 10.24
N ALA A 248 0.76 -22.72 11.19
CA ALA A 248 0.65 -22.34 12.60
C ALA A 248 1.99 -21.76 13.08
N HIS A 249 1.93 -20.54 13.59
CA HIS A 249 3.09 -19.76 13.98
C HIS A 249 2.71 -18.78 15.08
N ALA A 250 3.43 -18.76 16.20
CA ALA A 250 3.15 -17.83 17.28
C ALA A 250 4.43 -17.57 18.08
N TYR A 251 4.44 -16.45 18.79
CA TYR A 251 5.48 -16.14 19.77
C TYR A 251 4.92 -16.31 21.17
N ALA A 252 5.45 -17.28 21.92
CA ALA A 252 4.97 -17.64 23.25
C ALA A 252 4.83 -16.44 24.19
N ALA A 253 5.80 -15.50 24.15
CA ALA A 253 5.82 -14.35 25.04
C ALA A 253 4.83 -13.23 24.70
N ALA A 254 4.14 -13.28 23.55
CA ALA A 254 3.29 -12.16 23.12
C ALA A 254 2.01 -12.53 22.38
N SER A 255 1.99 -13.56 21.53
CA SER A 255 0.86 -13.81 20.62
C SER A 255 -0.45 -13.98 21.35
N ALA A 256 -0.49 -14.81 22.40
CA ALA A 256 -1.69 -15.06 23.18
C ALA A 256 -2.18 -13.79 23.91
N ASP A 257 -1.26 -13.09 24.58
CA ASP A 257 -1.59 -11.86 25.31
C ASP A 257 -2.13 -10.77 24.37
N CYS A 258 -1.44 -10.50 23.25
CA CYS A 258 -1.87 -9.54 22.24
C CYS A 258 -3.23 -9.90 21.63
N ALA A 259 -3.49 -11.18 21.37
CA ALA A 259 -4.78 -11.61 20.86
C ALA A 259 -5.90 -11.35 21.87
N THR A 260 -5.66 -11.63 23.17
CA THR A 260 -6.67 -11.36 24.21
C THR A 260 -6.99 -9.88 24.38
N GLU A 261 -5.98 -9.00 24.27
CA GLU A 261 -6.18 -7.54 24.30
C GLU A 261 -7.14 -7.09 23.18
N LEU A 262 -6.98 -7.61 21.95
CA LEU A 262 -7.85 -7.25 20.84
C LEU A 262 -9.26 -7.85 20.95
N LEU A 263 -9.37 -9.09 21.41
CA LEU A 263 -10.67 -9.77 21.54
C LEU A 263 -11.58 -9.10 22.57
N GLN A 264 -11.02 -8.42 23.59
CA GLN A 264 -11.81 -7.66 24.57
C GLN A 264 -12.63 -6.54 23.94
N HIS A 265 -12.21 -6.02 22.79
CA HIS A 265 -12.86 -4.89 22.13
C HIS A 265 -13.47 -5.25 20.77
N HIS A 266 -13.49 -6.53 20.41
CA HIS A 266 -14.10 -7.01 19.18
C HIS A 266 -15.61 -7.24 19.38
N SER A 267 -16.45 -6.94 18.38
CA SER A 267 -17.90 -7.11 18.50
C SER A 267 -18.38 -8.57 18.56
N ALA A 268 -17.64 -9.48 17.90
CA ALA A 268 -17.94 -10.92 17.83
C ALA A 268 -16.69 -11.80 18.03
N PRO A 269 -16.08 -11.81 19.24
CA PRO A 269 -14.79 -12.48 19.48
C PRO A 269 -14.84 -14.00 19.28
N GLU A 270 -15.97 -14.65 19.56
CA GLU A 270 -16.19 -16.08 19.32
C GLU A 270 -16.17 -16.43 17.82
N THR A 271 -16.67 -15.54 16.96
CA THR A 271 -16.65 -15.72 15.50
C THR A 271 -15.22 -15.61 14.96
N VAL A 272 -14.42 -14.66 15.48
CA VAL A 272 -12.99 -14.52 15.14
C VAL A 272 -12.24 -15.79 15.50
N LEU A 273 -12.43 -16.30 16.72
CA LEU A 273 -11.76 -17.53 17.15
C LEU A 273 -12.24 -18.75 16.37
N ALA A 274 -13.53 -18.84 16.02
CA ALA A 274 -14.05 -19.96 15.23
C ALA A 274 -13.38 -20.02 13.84
N ARG A 275 -13.17 -18.87 13.20
CA ARG A 275 -12.42 -18.78 11.93
C ARG A 275 -10.96 -19.17 12.12
N LEU A 276 -10.32 -18.67 13.18
CA LEU A 276 -8.94 -19.04 13.49
C LEU A 276 -8.79 -20.55 13.74
N ALA A 277 -9.75 -21.16 14.43
CA ALA A 277 -9.76 -22.61 14.69
C ALA A 277 -9.73 -23.42 13.38
N ILE A 278 -10.57 -23.05 12.40
CA ILE A 278 -10.62 -23.69 11.08
C ILE A 278 -9.27 -23.59 10.36
N VAL A 279 -8.64 -22.41 10.39
CA VAL A 279 -7.33 -22.21 9.76
C VAL A 279 -6.27 -23.06 10.46
N LEU A 280 -6.21 -23.03 11.78
CA LEU A 280 -5.20 -23.76 12.54
C LEU A 280 -5.37 -25.28 12.43
N GLU A 281 -6.60 -25.80 12.37
CA GLU A 281 -6.87 -27.25 12.26
C GLU A 281 -6.20 -27.88 11.04
N SER A 282 -6.21 -27.18 9.90
CA SER A 282 -5.60 -27.64 8.65
C SER A 282 -4.15 -27.20 8.43
N ALA A 283 -3.69 -26.18 9.16
CA ALA A 283 -2.35 -25.63 8.99
C ALA A 283 -1.24 -26.59 9.47
N SER A 284 -0.18 -26.74 8.68
CA SER A 284 1.07 -27.35 9.17
C SER A 284 1.73 -26.44 10.20
N TRP A 285 2.63 -26.98 11.05
CA TRP A 285 3.34 -26.17 12.04
C TRP A 285 4.62 -25.60 11.43
N SER A 286 4.85 -24.29 11.61
CA SER A 286 6.16 -23.69 11.27
C SER A 286 7.26 -24.29 12.14
N LEU A 287 8.52 -24.24 11.68
CA LEU A 287 9.66 -24.79 12.44
C LEU A 287 9.73 -24.22 13.86
N ARG A 288 9.52 -22.91 13.99
CA ARG A 288 9.46 -22.23 15.29
C ARG A 288 8.34 -22.79 16.16
N PHE A 289 7.13 -22.93 15.62
CA PHE A 289 6.01 -23.46 16.37
C PHE A 289 6.29 -24.90 16.84
N GLN A 290 6.91 -25.74 16.00
CA GLN A 290 7.30 -27.09 16.41
C GLN A 290 8.29 -27.08 17.58
N GLN A 291 9.26 -26.16 17.58
CA GLN A 291 10.26 -26.02 18.64
C GLN A 291 9.64 -25.52 19.95
N ASP A 292 8.75 -24.52 19.86
CA ASP A 292 8.24 -23.78 21.01
C ASP A 292 6.80 -24.17 21.39
N HIS A 293 6.22 -25.24 20.82
CA HIS A 293 4.78 -25.54 20.93
C HIS A 293 4.32 -25.65 22.39
N SER A 294 5.12 -26.23 23.28
CA SER A 294 4.79 -26.40 24.70
C SER A 294 4.66 -25.06 25.42
N GLU A 295 5.59 -24.14 25.18
CA GLU A 295 5.55 -22.77 25.72
C GLU A 295 4.38 -21.98 25.13
N ILE A 296 4.16 -22.09 23.82
CA ILE A 296 3.05 -21.41 23.12
C ILE A 296 1.71 -21.88 23.68
N ILE A 297 1.48 -23.20 23.78
CA ILE A 297 0.24 -23.78 24.31
C ILE A 297 0.06 -23.38 25.78
N THR A 298 1.13 -23.36 26.58
CA THR A 298 1.07 -22.91 27.98
C THR A 298 0.66 -21.43 28.06
N ALA A 299 1.26 -20.56 27.25
CA ALA A 299 0.88 -19.16 27.16
C ALA A 299 -0.59 -18.98 26.73
N MET A 300 -1.08 -19.80 25.79
CA MET A 300 -2.49 -19.80 25.39
C MET A 300 -3.41 -20.22 26.55
N LYS A 301 -3.06 -21.26 27.32
CA LYS A 301 -3.82 -21.69 28.51
C LYS A 301 -3.87 -20.58 29.56
N ASP A 302 -2.74 -19.94 29.84
CA ASP A 302 -2.65 -18.86 30.82
C ASP A 302 -3.44 -17.61 30.40
N ALA A 303 -3.52 -17.34 29.09
CA ALA A 303 -4.28 -16.24 28.53
C ALA A 303 -5.81 -16.45 28.62
N LEU A 304 -6.30 -17.69 28.83
CA LEU A 304 -7.73 -18.01 28.91
C LEU A 304 -8.50 -17.12 29.91
N LYS A 305 -7.85 -16.70 31.00
CA LYS A 305 -8.45 -15.82 32.01
C LYS A 305 -8.81 -14.42 31.47
N LYS A 306 -8.10 -13.95 30.43
CA LYS A 306 -8.28 -12.65 29.78
C LYS A 306 -9.22 -12.69 28.57
N VAL A 307 -9.52 -13.89 28.06
CA VAL A 307 -10.44 -14.10 26.91
C VAL A 307 -11.87 -13.73 27.30
N PRO A 308 -12.63 -13.01 26.45
CA PRO A 308 -14.04 -12.70 26.68
C PRO A 308 -14.87 -13.96 26.94
N ALA A 309 -15.85 -13.88 27.84
CA ALA A 309 -16.63 -15.03 28.30
C ALA A 309 -17.26 -15.84 27.13
N ALA A 310 -17.80 -15.15 26.12
CA ALA A 310 -18.40 -15.78 24.94
C ALA A 310 -17.39 -16.59 24.09
N ALA A 311 -16.12 -16.19 24.11
CA ALA A 311 -15.07 -16.76 23.28
C ALA A 311 -14.22 -17.84 23.99
N LYS A 312 -14.32 -17.94 25.33
CA LYS A 312 -13.58 -18.93 26.14
C LYS A 312 -13.75 -20.38 25.66
N PRO A 313 -14.96 -20.87 25.33
CA PRO A 313 -15.11 -22.25 24.85
C PRO A 313 -14.31 -22.52 23.58
N VAL A 314 -14.34 -21.58 22.62
CA VAL A 314 -13.63 -21.72 21.34
C VAL A 314 -12.11 -21.67 21.55
N TRP A 315 -11.63 -20.76 22.40
CA TRP A 315 -10.21 -20.67 22.76
C TRP A 315 -9.68 -21.97 23.37
N SER A 316 -10.43 -22.55 24.31
CA SER A 316 -10.09 -23.84 24.92
C SER A 316 -10.05 -24.96 23.89
N THR A 317 -11.01 -25.00 22.95
CA THR A 317 -11.01 -25.98 21.86
C THR A 317 -9.79 -25.85 20.96
N ILE A 318 -9.40 -24.63 20.56
CA ILE A 318 -8.18 -24.40 19.77
C ILE A 318 -6.96 -24.93 20.52
N THR A 319 -6.83 -24.55 21.79
CA THR A 319 -5.68 -24.91 22.62
C THR A 319 -5.57 -26.42 22.80
N ALA A 320 -6.68 -27.10 23.07
CA ALA A 320 -6.74 -28.56 23.17
C ALA A 320 -6.46 -29.25 21.83
N GLY A 321 -6.95 -28.70 20.71
CA GLY A 321 -6.68 -29.22 19.37
C GLY A 321 -5.21 -29.12 18.97
N LEU A 322 -4.53 -28.03 19.35
CA LEU A 322 -3.08 -27.89 19.16
C LEU A 322 -2.30 -28.85 20.05
N GLU A 323 -2.70 -29.02 21.31
CA GLU A 323 -2.09 -29.97 22.25
C GLU A 323 -2.23 -31.43 21.77
N ALA A 324 -3.41 -31.83 21.27
CA ALA A 324 -3.64 -33.17 20.73
C ALA A 324 -2.83 -33.47 19.46
N ARG A 325 -2.37 -32.43 18.75
CA ARG A 325 -1.53 -32.53 17.56
C ARG A 325 -0.04 -32.40 17.86
N ALA A 326 0.32 -32.10 19.10
CA ALA A 326 1.71 -32.03 19.51
C ALA A 326 2.38 -33.39 19.29
N PRO A 327 3.57 -33.42 18.67
CA PRO A 327 4.31 -34.68 18.53
C PRO A 327 4.57 -35.25 19.93
N ASP A 328 4.22 -36.52 20.14
CA ASP A 328 4.49 -37.21 21.40
C ASP A 328 6.00 -37.20 21.69
N GLY A 329 6.42 -36.35 22.62
CA GLY A 329 7.73 -36.40 23.26
C GLY A 329 8.77 -35.38 22.78
N ILE A 330 8.96 -34.33 23.59
CA ILE A 330 10.29 -33.97 24.09
C ILE A 330 10.13 -33.80 25.61
N ARG A 331 10.58 -34.81 26.36
CA ARG A 331 10.83 -34.72 27.80
C ARG A 331 12.21 -34.10 28.02
#